data_AF-A0A7X6WZK6-F1
#
_entry.id   AF-A0A7X6WZK6-F1
#
_cell.length_a   1.000
_cell.length_b   1.000
_cell.length_c   1.000
_cell.angle_alpha   90.00
_cell.angle_beta   90.00
_cell.angle_gamma   90.00
#
_symmetry.space_group_name_H-M   'P 1'
#
loop_
_entity.id
_entity.type
_entity.pdbx_description
1 polymer ?
#
loop_
_entity_poly.entity_id
_entity_poly.type
_entity_poly.pdbx_seq_one_letter_code
_entity_poly.pdbx_strand_id
1 'polypeptide(L)'
;MSIINFIKGVGEKLFGASEAQAATVDELKKELDKHQLSAEGLDVQVDGDKVTVSGQATSTEAAEKIALALGNTIGVSSVDSQLTVAQEAPAAVMYTVEKGDTLWKIAETHYGKGKGAKYEGIFEANRPMLTHPDKIYPGQVLRIPPLD
;
A
#
# COMPACT_ATOMS: atom_id res chain seq x y z
N MET A 1 -14.54 -2.88 7.20
CA MET A 1 -13.40 -2.14 7.76
C MET A 1 -12.21 -3.08 7.80
N SER A 2 -11.04 -2.63 7.34
CA SER A 2 -9.80 -3.40 7.33
C SER A 2 -8.68 -2.53 7.91
N ILE A 3 -7.90 -3.07 8.85
CA ILE A 3 -6.75 -2.36 9.44
C ILE A 3 -5.48 -2.99 8.88
N ILE A 4 -4.62 -2.16 8.28
CA ILE A 4 -3.32 -2.56 7.75
C ILE A 4 -2.24 -1.83 8.55
N ASN A 5 -1.23 -2.57 9.01
CA ASN A 5 -0.12 -2.02 9.78
C ASN A 5 1.09 -1.75 8.88
N PHE A 6 1.83 -0.70 9.18
CA PHE A 6 2.97 -0.21 8.42
C PHE A 6 4.14 0.12 9.35
N ILE A 7 5.35 0.19 8.78
CA ILE A 7 6.54 0.57 9.54
C ILE A 7 6.70 2.09 9.46
N LYS A 8 6.31 2.80 10.52
CA LYS A 8 6.32 4.28 10.61
C LYS A 8 7.57 4.98 10.08
N GLY A 9 8.75 4.40 10.29
CA GLY A 9 10.04 4.96 9.88
C GLY A 9 10.47 4.63 8.45
N VAL A 10 9.69 3.82 7.73
CA VAL A 10 10.02 3.34 6.39
C VAL A 10 8.88 3.67 5.43
N GLY A 11 9.15 4.57 4.50
CA GLY A 11 8.24 4.94 3.42
C GLY A 11 9.04 5.57 2.28
N GLU A 12 8.36 6.06 1.24
CA GLU A 12 9.05 6.74 0.11
C GLU A 12 9.84 7.94 0.65
N LYS A 13 11.18 7.80 0.68
CA LYS A 13 12.07 8.72 1.40
C LYS A 13 12.24 10.06 0.70
N LEU A 14 11.85 11.13 1.39
CA LEU A 14 12.77 12.23 1.68
C LEU A 14 13.80 11.72 2.71
N PHE A 15 15.02 11.38 2.27
CA PHE A 15 16.04 10.80 3.15
C PHE A 15 16.52 11.84 4.19
N GLY A 16 16.30 11.60 5.49
CA GLY A 16 17.01 12.32 6.56
C GLY A 16 16.28 12.67 7.87
N ALA A 17 15.12 12.09 8.21
CA ALA A 17 14.40 12.52 9.41
C ALA A 17 14.75 11.71 10.68
N SER A 18 15.15 12.45 11.73
CA SER A 18 14.93 12.12 13.15
C SER A 18 13.48 11.64 13.37
N GLU A 19 13.18 10.96 14.51
CA GLU A 19 11.85 10.44 14.90
C GLU A 19 10.71 10.90 13.99
N ALA A 20 10.30 10.06 13.04
CA ALA A 20 9.36 10.45 12.00
C ALA A 20 8.08 11.01 12.63
N GLN A 21 7.83 12.29 12.40
CA GLN A 21 6.59 12.94 12.80
C GLN A 21 5.42 12.29 12.05
N ALA A 22 4.22 12.33 12.62
CA ALA A 22 3.03 11.85 11.95
C ALA A 22 2.82 12.55 10.60
N ALA A 23 2.41 11.80 9.58
CA ALA A 23 2.05 12.35 8.28
C ALA A 23 0.83 13.26 8.41
N THR A 24 0.83 14.39 7.73
CA THR A 24 -0.32 15.30 7.71
C THR A 24 -1.36 14.87 6.68
N VAL A 25 -2.62 15.28 6.88
CA VAL A 25 -3.71 15.01 5.91
C VAL A 25 -3.37 15.56 4.52
N ASP A 26 -2.71 16.72 4.43
CA ASP A 26 -2.34 17.33 3.15
C ASP A 26 -1.25 16.53 2.41
N GLU A 27 -0.27 15.97 3.12
CA GLU A 27 0.76 15.09 2.54
C GLU A 27 0.13 13.79 2.02
N LEU A 28 -0.78 13.21 2.80
CA LEU A 28 -1.50 12.00 2.41
C LEU A 28 -2.39 12.22 1.18
N LYS A 29 -3.09 13.35 1.10
CA LYS A 29 -3.88 13.71 -0.09
C LYS A 29 -2.98 13.92 -1.32
N LYS A 30 -1.84 14.60 -1.17
CA LYS A 30 -0.86 14.75 -2.25
C LYS A 30 -0.32 13.41 -2.76
N GLU A 31 -0.09 12.46 -1.85
CA GLU A 31 0.38 11.13 -2.23
C GLU A 31 -0.69 10.37 -3.04
N LEU A 32 -1.96 10.47 -2.66
CA LEU A 32 -3.06 9.92 -3.45
C LEU A 32 -3.17 10.60 -4.82
N ASP A 33 -3.09 11.92 -4.88
CA ASP A 33 -3.16 12.69 -6.14
C ASP A 33 -2.01 12.35 -7.09
N LYS A 34 -0.78 12.21 -6.56
CA LYS A 34 0.42 11.80 -7.31
C LYS A 34 0.20 10.48 -8.05
N HIS A 35 -0.53 9.55 -7.44
CA HIS A 35 -0.84 8.24 -7.99
C HIS A 35 -2.22 8.17 -8.66
N GLN A 36 -2.95 9.29 -8.74
CA GLN A 36 -4.30 9.38 -9.29
C GLN A 36 -5.28 8.41 -8.63
N LEU A 37 -5.10 8.18 -7.33
CA LEU A 37 -5.95 7.31 -6.52
C LEU A 37 -7.05 8.14 -5.86
N SER A 38 -8.31 7.80 -6.11
CA SER A 38 -9.45 8.54 -5.56
C SER A 38 -10.63 7.62 -5.26
N ALA A 39 -11.53 8.11 -4.41
CA ALA A 39 -12.81 7.50 -4.09
C ALA A 39 -13.89 8.59 -4.04
N GLU A 40 -15.14 8.23 -4.28
CA GLU A 40 -16.26 9.15 -4.13
C GLU A 40 -16.48 9.47 -2.64
N GLY A 41 -16.58 10.76 -2.31
CA GLY A 41 -16.69 11.21 -0.92
C GLY A 41 -15.47 10.86 -0.05
N LEU A 42 -14.28 10.78 -0.63
CA LEU A 42 -13.05 10.43 0.08
C LEU A 42 -12.78 11.39 1.25
N ASP A 43 -12.71 10.84 2.46
CA ASP A 43 -12.27 11.56 3.67
C ASP A 43 -11.06 10.84 4.29
N VAL A 44 -10.06 11.63 4.70
CA VAL A 44 -8.81 11.15 5.30
C VAL A 44 -8.60 11.88 6.61
N GLN A 45 -8.49 11.11 7.69
CA GLN A 45 -8.28 11.61 9.05
C GLN A 45 -6.99 11.03 9.62
N VAL A 46 -6.29 11.83 10.43
CA VAL A 46 -5.06 11.43 11.11
C VAL A 46 -5.24 11.61 12.61
N ASP A 47 -5.02 10.54 13.36
CA ASP A 47 -4.96 10.53 14.83
C ASP A 47 -3.60 9.97 15.27
N GLY A 48 -2.69 10.86 15.64
CA GLY A 48 -1.29 10.49 15.83
C GLY A 48 -0.70 9.93 14.54
N ASP A 49 -0.19 8.69 14.56
CA ASP A 49 0.33 7.99 13.38
C ASP A 49 -0.68 7.01 12.74
N LYS A 50 -1.92 6.97 13.24
CA LYS A 50 -3.01 6.21 12.64
C LYS A 50 -3.73 7.06 11.60
N VAL A 51 -3.91 6.52 10.41
CA VAL A 51 -4.73 7.10 9.34
C VAL A 51 -6.07 6.36 9.29
N THR A 52 -7.18 7.09 9.18
CA THR A 52 -8.50 6.54 8.85
C THR A 52 -8.92 7.09 7.51
N VAL A 53 -9.33 6.21 6.59
CA VAL A 53 -9.81 6.59 5.26
C VAL A 53 -11.20 6.04 5.01
N SER A 54 -12.11 6.88 4.53
CA SER A 54 -13.50 6.52 4.24
C SER A 54 -13.97 7.12 2.92
N GLY A 55 -15.11 6.63 2.40
CA GLY A 55 -15.64 6.94 1.07
C GLY A 55 -16.09 5.69 0.30
N GLN A 56 -16.37 5.85 -0.99
CA GLN A 56 -16.74 4.75 -1.89
C GLN A 56 -15.71 4.61 -3.02
N ALA A 57 -14.93 3.54 -2.96
CA ALA A 57 -13.99 3.17 -4.00
C ALA A 57 -14.69 2.42 -5.13
N THR A 58 -14.14 2.51 -6.35
CA THR A 58 -14.68 1.83 -7.53
C THR A 58 -14.59 0.31 -7.43
N SER A 59 -13.56 -0.22 -6.76
CA SER A 59 -13.37 -1.66 -6.56
C SER A 59 -12.59 -1.98 -5.28
N THR A 60 -12.58 -3.26 -4.88
CA THR A 60 -11.69 -3.76 -3.81
C THR A 60 -10.23 -3.42 -4.08
N GLU A 61 -9.76 -3.58 -5.32
CA GLU A 61 -8.39 -3.23 -5.69
C GLU A 61 -8.12 -1.72 -5.49
N ALA A 62 -9.04 -0.85 -5.89
CA ALA A 62 -8.87 0.59 -5.71
C ALA A 62 -8.79 0.97 -4.22
N ALA A 63 -9.66 0.38 -3.38
CA ALA A 63 -9.64 0.60 -1.94
C ALA A 63 -8.32 0.13 -1.29
N GLU A 64 -7.81 -1.03 -1.72
CA GLU A 64 -6.53 -1.58 -1.25
C GLU A 64 -5.35 -0.70 -1.68
N LYS A 65 -5.35 -0.21 -2.94
CA LYS A 65 -4.31 0.71 -3.44
C LYS A 65 -4.29 2.04 -2.69
N ILE A 66 -5.47 2.62 -2.40
CA ILE A 66 -5.58 3.83 -1.56
C ILE A 66 -4.95 3.58 -0.19
N ALA A 67 -5.32 2.48 0.47
CA ALA A 67 -4.79 2.17 1.80
C ALA A 67 -3.27 1.95 1.78
N LEU A 68 -2.73 1.30 0.74
CA LEU A 68 -1.28 1.09 0.59
C LEU A 68 -0.52 2.37 0.29
N ALA A 69 -1.04 3.26 -0.55
CA ALA A 69 -0.41 4.55 -0.82
C ALA A 69 -0.31 5.40 0.46
N LEU A 70 -1.39 5.45 1.23
CA LEU A 70 -1.42 6.15 2.51
C LEU A 70 -0.43 5.54 3.51
N GLY A 71 -0.44 4.22 3.67
CA GLY A 71 0.36 3.58 4.70
C GLY A 71 1.85 3.46 4.38
N ASN A 72 2.24 3.42 3.10
CA ASN A 72 3.65 3.49 2.69
C ASN A 72 4.23 4.91 2.78
N THR A 73 3.47 5.87 3.30
CA THR A 73 3.95 7.22 3.61
C THR A 73 4.67 7.22 4.97
N ILE A 74 5.82 7.91 5.04
CA ILE A 74 6.58 8.07 6.29
C ILE A 74 5.69 8.72 7.36
N GLY A 75 5.77 8.22 8.59
CA GLY A 75 4.98 8.75 9.71
C GLY A 75 3.63 8.06 9.91
N VAL A 76 3.26 7.10 9.05
CA VAL A 76 2.06 6.28 9.19
C VAL A 76 2.40 4.92 9.78
N SER A 77 1.75 4.57 10.90
CA SER A 77 1.90 3.26 11.57
C SER A 77 0.80 2.28 11.20
N SER A 78 -0.38 2.80 10.87
CA SER A 78 -1.55 2.00 10.54
C SER A 78 -2.54 2.77 9.69
N VAL A 79 -3.25 2.06 8.81
CA VAL A 79 -4.37 2.60 8.02
C VAL A 79 -5.60 1.77 8.33
N ASP A 80 -6.62 2.43 8.87
CA ASP A 80 -7.97 1.92 9.05
C ASP A 80 -8.80 2.28 7.83
N SER A 81 -8.94 1.32 6.92
CA SER A 81 -9.72 1.46 5.70
C SER A 81 -11.18 1.14 5.98
N GLN A 82 -11.98 2.20 5.97
CA GLN A 82 -13.45 2.17 6.09
C GLN A 82 -14.13 2.44 4.73
N LEU A 83 -13.38 2.28 3.64
CA LEU A 83 -13.91 2.39 2.27
C LEU A 83 -14.95 1.31 2.01
N THR A 84 -16.05 1.72 1.40
CA THR A 84 -16.98 0.81 0.72
C THR A 84 -16.52 0.62 -0.72
N VAL A 85 -16.91 -0.49 -1.35
CA VAL A 85 -16.50 -0.81 -2.72
C VAL A 85 -17.72 -0.99 -3.60
N ALA A 86 -17.70 -0.44 -4.81
CA ALA A 86 -18.77 -0.63 -5.79
C ALA A 86 -18.68 -1.99 -6.50
N GLN A 87 -17.46 -2.49 -6.70
CA GLN A 87 -17.19 -3.78 -7.30
C GLN A 87 -16.29 -4.63 -6.39
N GLU A 88 -16.81 -5.78 -5.95
CA GLU A 88 -16.00 -6.75 -5.22
C GLU A 88 -15.02 -7.46 -6.16
N ALA A 89 -13.78 -7.57 -5.70
CA ALA A 89 -12.75 -8.40 -6.32
C ALA A 89 -12.10 -9.28 -5.23
N PRO A 90 -11.46 -10.40 -5.60
CA PRO A 90 -10.70 -11.22 -4.67
C PRO A 90 -9.69 -10.37 -3.88
N ALA A 91 -9.74 -10.49 -2.55
CA ALA A 91 -8.88 -9.73 -1.66
C ALA A 91 -7.41 -10.11 -1.86
N ALA A 92 -6.54 -9.11 -1.89
CA ALA A 92 -5.11 -9.34 -1.94
C ALA A 92 -4.52 -9.57 -0.55
N VAL A 93 -3.37 -10.22 -0.49
CA VAL A 93 -2.57 -10.28 0.73
C VAL A 93 -1.69 -9.03 0.79
N MET A 94 -1.70 -8.33 1.93
CA MET A 94 -0.80 -7.21 2.18
C MET A 94 0.49 -7.74 2.80
N TYR A 95 1.60 -7.64 2.06
CA TYR A 95 2.89 -8.18 2.45
C TYR A 95 3.90 -7.08 2.75
N THR A 96 4.54 -7.12 3.92
CA THR A 96 5.64 -6.20 4.25
C THR A 96 6.95 -6.78 3.75
N VAL A 97 7.62 -6.06 2.83
CA VAL A 97 8.89 -6.44 2.24
C VAL A 97 9.96 -6.55 3.32
N GLU A 98 10.69 -7.66 3.32
CA GLU A 98 11.80 -7.91 4.23
C GLU A 98 13.15 -7.60 3.58
N LYS A 99 14.20 -7.52 4.42
CA LYS A 99 15.55 -7.26 3.92
C LYS A 99 16.05 -8.44 3.07
N GLY A 100 16.34 -8.16 1.81
CA GLY A 100 16.87 -9.14 0.85
C GLY A 100 15.80 -9.79 -0.05
N ASP A 101 14.56 -9.32 0.06
CA ASP A 101 13.49 -9.71 -0.83
C ASP A 101 13.67 -9.18 -2.25
N THR A 102 13.13 -9.95 -3.18
CA THR A 102 12.86 -9.55 -4.56
C THR A 102 11.43 -9.94 -4.87
N LEU A 103 10.78 -9.29 -5.85
CA LEU A 103 9.41 -9.68 -6.20
C LEU A 103 9.33 -11.15 -6.64
N TRP A 104 10.39 -11.71 -7.22
CA TRP A 104 10.50 -13.14 -7.53
C TRP A 104 10.38 -14.00 -6.26
N LYS A 105 11.17 -13.70 -5.22
CA LYS A 105 11.13 -14.44 -3.95
C LYS A 105 9.76 -14.32 -3.29
N ILE A 106 9.20 -13.11 -3.27
CA ILE A 106 7.85 -12.86 -2.73
C ILE A 106 6.82 -13.71 -3.48
N ALA A 107 6.87 -13.73 -4.83
CA ALA A 107 6.00 -14.58 -5.63
C ALA A 107 6.15 -16.07 -5.30
N GLU A 108 7.38 -16.58 -5.12
CA GLU A 108 7.56 -17.98 -4.72
C GLU A 108 7.05 -18.29 -3.31
N THR A 109 7.17 -17.35 -2.38
CA THR A 109 6.65 -17.48 -1.02
C THR A 109 5.12 -17.53 -1.00
N HIS A 110 4.46 -16.66 -1.77
CA HIS A 110 3.00 -16.53 -1.75
C HIS A 110 2.27 -17.46 -2.71
N TYR A 111 2.85 -17.76 -3.87
CA TYR A 111 2.23 -18.58 -4.91
C TYR A 111 2.81 -20.00 -4.99
N GLY A 112 3.90 -20.27 -4.28
CA GLY A 112 4.58 -21.55 -4.23
C GLY A 112 5.86 -21.62 -5.06
N LYS A 113 6.73 -22.57 -4.71
CA LYS A 113 8.03 -22.78 -5.34
C LYS A 113 7.92 -22.94 -6.87
N GLY A 114 8.78 -22.25 -7.62
CA GLY A 114 8.75 -22.26 -9.08
C GLY A 114 7.74 -21.30 -9.71
N LYS A 115 6.98 -20.54 -8.92
CA LYS A 115 6.06 -19.50 -9.39
C LYS A 115 6.67 -18.11 -9.40
N GLY A 116 7.98 -17.98 -9.26
CA GLY A 116 8.64 -16.68 -9.18
C GLY A 116 8.34 -15.76 -10.37
N ALA A 117 8.16 -16.30 -11.58
CA ALA A 117 7.75 -15.54 -12.76
C ALA A 117 6.40 -14.80 -12.62
N LYS A 118 5.56 -15.16 -11.63
CA LYS A 118 4.32 -14.45 -11.30
C LYS A 118 4.56 -13.12 -10.59
N TYR A 119 5.83 -12.74 -10.36
CA TYR A 119 6.20 -11.42 -9.86
C TYR A 119 5.66 -10.27 -10.72
N GLU A 120 5.45 -10.49 -12.02
CA GLU A 120 4.87 -9.49 -12.93
C GLU A 120 3.46 -9.09 -12.49
N GLY A 121 2.66 -10.05 -12.03
CA GLY A 121 1.32 -9.78 -11.48
C GLY A 121 1.38 -8.96 -10.19
N ILE A 122 2.37 -9.23 -9.32
CA ILE A 122 2.62 -8.41 -8.12
C ILE A 122 3.02 -6.99 -8.54
N PHE A 123 3.93 -6.86 -9.51
CA PHE A 123 4.36 -5.55 -10.00
C PHE A 123 3.18 -4.73 -10.51
N GLU A 124 2.37 -5.27 -11.41
CA GLU A 124 1.20 -4.57 -11.97
C GLU A 124 0.15 -4.23 -10.90
N ALA A 125 -0.08 -5.12 -9.93
CA ALA A 125 -0.99 -4.86 -8.82
C ALA A 125 -0.56 -3.71 -7.91
N ASN A 126 0.72 -3.30 -7.94
CA ASN A 126 1.24 -2.19 -7.14
C ASN A 126 1.50 -0.92 -7.96
N ARG A 127 1.15 -0.89 -9.25
CA ARG A 127 1.21 0.34 -10.04
C ARG A 127 0.04 1.28 -9.68
N PRO A 128 0.25 2.61 -9.75
CA PRO A 128 1.47 3.30 -10.20
C PRO A 128 2.53 3.53 -9.11
N MET A 129 2.25 3.19 -7.85
CA MET A 129 3.18 3.41 -6.72
C MET A 129 4.52 2.70 -6.89
N LEU A 130 4.52 1.48 -7.45
CA LEU A 130 5.73 0.75 -7.80
C LEU A 130 6.07 0.98 -9.29
N THR A 131 7.13 1.75 -9.55
CA THR A 131 7.51 2.15 -10.91
C THR A 131 8.45 1.17 -11.62
N HIS A 132 9.12 0.30 -10.87
CA HIS A 132 10.00 -0.72 -11.41
C HIS A 132 9.99 -1.97 -10.51
N PRO A 133 10.05 -3.20 -11.06
CA PRO A 133 10.01 -4.44 -10.28
C PRO A 133 11.04 -4.50 -9.14
N ASP A 134 12.25 -4.00 -9.39
CA ASP A 134 13.34 -4.01 -8.40
C ASP A 134 13.32 -2.83 -7.42
N LYS A 135 12.42 -1.85 -7.60
CA LYS A 135 12.34 -0.66 -6.73
C LYS A 135 11.46 -0.91 -5.51
N ILE A 136 11.70 -2.01 -4.84
CA ILE A 136 11.10 -2.32 -3.53
C ILE A 136 12.14 -2.08 -2.43
N TYR A 137 11.66 -1.74 -1.23
CA TYR A 137 12.54 -1.52 -0.08
C TYR A 137 12.00 -2.20 1.18
N PRO A 138 12.89 -2.62 2.12
CA PRO A 138 12.45 -3.28 3.34
C PRO A 138 11.54 -2.38 4.16
N GLY A 139 10.39 -2.90 4.58
CA GLY A 139 9.32 -2.19 5.29
C GLY A 139 8.23 -1.61 4.40
N GLN A 140 8.40 -1.61 3.08
CA GLN A 140 7.33 -1.29 2.14
C GLN A 140 6.26 -2.38 2.19
N VAL A 141 4.98 -2.00 2.23
CA VAL A 141 3.87 -2.95 2.11
C VAL A 141 3.42 -3.02 0.65
N LEU A 142 3.30 -4.23 0.12
CA LEU A 142 2.89 -4.53 -1.24
C LEU A 142 1.58 -5.31 -1.26
N ARG A 143 0.79 -5.05 -2.31
CA ARG A 143 -0.37 -5.84 -2.70
C ARG A 143 0.07 -7.12 -3.40
N ILE A 144 -0.28 -8.28 -2.85
CA ILE A 144 -0.06 -9.59 -3.49
C ILE A 144 -1.43 -10.14 -3.94
N PRO A 145 -1.81 -9.99 -5.21
CA PRO A 145 -3.10 -10.48 -5.70
C PRO A 145 -3.16 -12.00 -5.68
N PRO A 146 -4.34 -12.65 -5.59
CA PRO A 146 -4.44 -14.08 -5.86
C PRO A 146 -4.06 -14.39 -7.31
N LEU A 147 -3.67 -15.65 -7.58
CA LEU A 147 -3.56 -16.13 -8.95
C LEU A 147 -4.97 -16.35 -9.52
N ASP A 148 -5.17 -15.93 -10.77
CA ASP A 148 -6.35 -16.30 -11.58
C ASP A 148 -6.40 -17.81 -11.86
#